data_AF-M1V7D6-F1
#
_entry.id   AF-M1V7D6-F1
#
_cell.length_a   1.000
_cell.length_b   1.000
_cell.length_c   1.000
_cell.angle_alpha   90.00
_cell.angle_beta   90.00
_cell.angle_gamma   90.00
#
_symmetry.space_group_name_H-M   'P 1'
#
loop_
_entity.id
_entity.type
_entity.pdbx_description
1 polymer ?
#
loop_
_entity_poly.entity_id
_entity_poly.type
_entity_poly.pdbx_seq_one_letter_code
_entity_poly.pdbx_strand_id
1 'polypeptide(L)'
;MDGVLIPPLNFSMAAPGIYRSGYPNSMNHAFMKKLQLKTILYLCPEDYSEANTAWCRAHNVQIVQCGILPNKEPFQFIPEDVVADALRVLLDCRNHPILMHCNSGKHRSGVVIGTLRKMQGWSLTSIFDEYRRFAGSKVRILDQQFIELFRIESVTYDKEYAPRWLR
;
A
#
# COMPACT_ATOMS: atom_id res chain seq x y z
N MET A 1 26.88 -4.64 -16.37
CA MET A 1 26.74 -3.35 -15.68
C MET A 1 25.28 -3.25 -15.25
N ASP A 2 25.00 -3.26 -13.95
CA ASP A 2 23.65 -3.00 -13.48
C ASP A 2 23.32 -1.54 -13.86
N GLY A 3 22.38 -1.36 -14.79
CA GLY A 3 21.95 -0.03 -15.24
C GLY A 3 21.38 0.80 -14.08
N VAL A 4 21.16 2.10 -14.33
CA VAL A 4 20.60 3.02 -13.33
C VAL A 4 19.29 2.47 -12.78
N LEU A 5 19.24 2.24 -11.46
CA LEU A 5 18.04 1.77 -10.78
C LEU A 5 17.18 2.97 -10.38
N ILE A 6 15.97 3.04 -10.92
CA ILE A 6 15.04 4.15 -10.68
C ILE A 6 13.86 3.63 -9.84
N PRO A 7 13.77 3.99 -8.55
CA PRO A 7 12.62 3.60 -7.75
C PRO A 7 11.33 4.28 -8.29
N PRO A 8 10.15 3.65 -8.13
CA PRO A 8 8.90 4.30 -8.48
C PRO A 8 8.68 5.58 -7.66
N LEU A 9 7.80 6.46 -8.15
CA LEU A 9 7.41 7.68 -7.46
C LEU A 9 7.03 7.37 -6.00
N ASN A 10 7.49 8.18 -5.05
CA ASN A 10 7.11 8.07 -3.63
C ASN A 10 7.40 6.70 -2.99
N PHE A 11 8.41 5.99 -3.50
CA PHE A 11 8.82 4.69 -2.97
C PHE A 11 9.39 4.81 -1.55
N SER A 12 8.97 3.91 -0.67
CA SER A 12 9.57 3.73 0.66
C SER A 12 9.29 2.32 1.18
N MET A 13 10.13 1.83 2.09
CA MET A 13 9.76 0.70 2.95
C MET A 13 8.82 1.21 4.06
N ALA A 14 7.67 0.58 4.23
CA ALA A 14 6.74 0.88 5.31
C ALA A 14 7.00 0.00 6.54
N ALA A 15 7.28 -1.28 6.31
CA ALA A 15 7.71 -2.23 7.33
C ALA A 15 8.62 -3.28 6.68
N PRO A 16 9.38 -4.09 7.45
CA PRO A 16 10.14 -5.20 6.88
C PRO A 16 9.25 -6.09 6.01
N GLY A 17 9.59 -6.21 4.73
CA GLY A 17 8.82 -6.96 3.73
C GLY A 17 7.66 -6.21 3.06
N ILE A 18 7.31 -5.01 3.51
CA ILE A 18 6.22 -4.18 2.97
C ILE A 18 6.78 -2.89 2.41
N TYR A 19 6.64 -2.69 1.11
CA TYR A 19 6.99 -1.47 0.40
C TYR A 19 5.75 -0.72 -0.06
N ARG A 20 5.87 0.61 -0.17
CA ARG A 20 4.85 1.50 -0.74
C ARG A 20 5.41 2.27 -1.92
N SER A 21 4.58 2.62 -2.90
CA SER A 21 4.91 3.61 -3.93
C SER A 21 3.69 4.21 -4.62
N GLY A 22 3.93 5.12 -5.57
CA GLY A 22 3.03 5.43 -6.68
C GLY A 22 3.11 4.40 -7.80
N TYR A 23 2.39 4.65 -8.89
CA TYR A 23 2.21 3.69 -9.98
C TYR A 23 3.54 3.42 -10.69
N PRO A 24 4.04 2.16 -10.71
CA PRO A 24 5.28 1.82 -11.40
C PRO A 24 5.13 1.93 -12.92
N ASN A 25 6.19 2.35 -13.59
CA ASN A 25 6.33 2.27 -15.05
C ASN A 25 7.54 1.40 -15.43
N SER A 26 7.78 1.22 -16.73
CA SER A 26 8.85 0.38 -17.26
C SER A 26 10.25 0.77 -16.78
N MET A 27 10.51 2.06 -16.51
CA MET A 27 11.79 2.52 -15.98
C MET A 27 12.06 2.01 -14.57
N ASN A 28 11.01 1.63 -13.82
CA ASN A 28 11.14 1.12 -12.46
C ASN A 28 11.34 -0.40 -12.39
N HIS A 29 11.12 -1.11 -13.49
CA HIS A 29 11.14 -2.58 -13.53
C HIS A 29 12.47 -3.17 -13.07
N ALA A 30 13.59 -2.56 -13.45
CA ALA A 30 14.92 -2.98 -13.00
C ALA A 30 15.10 -2.86 -11.47
N PHE A 31 14.59 -1.78 -10.88
CA PHE A 31 14.60 -1.58 -9.43
C PHE A 31 13.67 -2.58 -8.73
N MET A 32 12.44 -2.74 -9.20
CA MET A 32 11.47 -3.68 -8.61
C MET A 32 11.97 -5.13 -8.64
N LYS A 33 12.70 -5.52 -9.69
CA LYS A 33 13.34 -6.85 -9.76
C LYS A 33 14.32 -7.09 -8.61
N LYS A 34 15.06 -6.06 -8.18
CA LYS A 34 16.01 -6.17 -7.06
C LYS A 34 15.32 -6.34 -5.70
N LEU A 35 14.05 -5.93 -5.57
CA LEU A 35 13.24 -6.15 -4.36
C LEU A 35 12.79 -7.61 -4.20
N GLN A 36 12.89 -8.43 -5.25
CA GLN A 36 12.45 -9.83 -5.25
C GLN A 36 11.00 -9.98 -4.75
N LEU A 37 10.13 -9.10 -5.27
CA LEU A 37 8.72 -9.06 -4.88
C LEU A 37 8.06 -10.41 -5.16
N LYS A 38 7.24 -10.89 -4.22
CA LYS A 38 6.29 -11.98 -4.45
C LYS A 38 4.93 -11.45 -4.87
N THR A 39 4.55 -10.29 -4.34
CA THR A 39 3.21 -9.75 -4.52
C THR A 39 3.25 -8.25 -4.84
N ILE A 40 2.35 -7.80 -5.71
CA ILE A 40 1.95 -6.40 -5.86
C ILE A 40 0.52 -6.26 -5.33
N LEU A 41 0.31 -5.34 -4.39
CA LEU A 41 -1.00 -4.92 -3.93
C LEU A 41 -1.39 -3.60 -4.60
N TYR A 42 -2.32 -3.68 -5.55
CA TYR A 42 -2.77 -2.54 -6.33
C TYR A 42 -4.09 -2.00 -5.77
N LEU A 43 -4.08 -0.74 -5.35
CA LEU A 43 -5.19 -0.14 -4.59
C LEU A 43 -6.21 0.63 -5.42
N CYS A 44 -6.09 0.65 -6.75
CA CYS A 44 -7.00 1.40 -7.60
C CYS A 44 -8.05 0.47 -8.25
N PRO A 45 -9.27 0.94 -8.50
CA PRO A 45 -10.34 0.13 -9.09
C PRO A 45 -10.17 -0.09 -10.60
N GLU A 46 -9.40 0.77 -11.29
CA GLU A 46 -9.16 0.65 -12.72
C GLU A 46 -8.30 -0.58 -13.03
N ASP A 47 -8.42 -1.13 -14.23
CA ASP A 47 -7.62 -2.28 -14.66
C ASP A 47 -6.11 -2.03 -14.54
N TYR A 48 -5.37 -3.09 -14.21
CA TYR A 48 -3.91 -2.99 -14.13
C TYR A 48 -3.29 -3.01 -15.53
N SER A 49 -2.36 -2.09 -15.80
CA SER A 49 -1.80 -1.90 -17.14
C SER A 49 -1.20 -3.20 -17.68
N GLU A 50 -1.36 -3.44 -18.99
CA GLU A 50 -0.82 -4.64 -19.65
C GLU A 50 0.70 -4.75 -19.47
N ALA A 51 1.43 -3.63 -19.54
CA ALA A 51 2.88 -3.61 -19.33
C ALA A 51 3.29 -4.10 -17.94
N ASN A 52 2.62 -3.65 -16.88
CA ASN A 52 2.93 -4.12 -15.52
C ASN A 52 2.42 -5.56 -15.30
N THR A 53 1.27 -5.92 -15.88
CA THR A 53 0.75 -7.30 -15.82
C THR A 53 1.70 -8.29 -16.49
N ALA A 54 2.23 -7.96 -17.67
CA ALA A 54 3.22 -8.76 -18.38
C ALA A 54 4.52 -8.86 -17.58
N TRP A 55 4.99 -7.77 -16.97
CA TRP A 55 6.17 -7.79 -16.10
C TRP A 55 5.98 -8.71 -14.90
N CYS A 56 4.83 -8.62 -14.22
CA CYS A 56 4.51 -9.47 -13.07
C CYS A 56 4.50 -10.96 -13.46
N ARG A 57 3.84 -11.29 -14.59
CA ARG A 57 3.82 -12.65 -15.12
C ARG A 57 5.23 -13.18 -15.42
N ALA A 58 6.07 -12.37 -16.06
CA ALA A 58 7.45 -12.76 -16.41
C ALA A 58 8.35 -12.98 -15.18
N HIS A 59 7.99 -12.41 -14.03
CA HIS A 59 8.78 -12.49 -12.79
C HIS A 59 8.08 -13.29 -11.68
N ASN A 60 6.99 -14.00 -11.99
CA ASN A 60 6.19 -14.77 -11.04
C ASN A 60 5.70 -13.94 -9.83
N VAL A 61 5.33 -12.69 -10.08
CA VAL A 61 4.77 -11.79 -9.07
C VAL A 61 3.25 -11.86 -9.11
N GLN A 62 2.63 -12.20 -7.99
CA GLN A 62 1.17 -12.21 -7.86
C GLN A 62 0.63 -10.78 -7.80
N ILE A 63 -0.44 -10.50 -8.54
CA ILE A 63 -1.17 -9.23 -8.42
C ILE A 63 -2.39 -9.48 -7.55
N VAL A 64 -2.55 -8.67 -6.52
CA VAL A 64 -3.76 -8.59 -5.68
C VAL A 64 -4.32 -7.19 -5.82
N GLN A 65 -5.59 -7.07 -6.20
CA GLN A 65 -6.24 -5.78 -6.40
C GLN A 65 -7.30 -5.53 -5.33
N CYS A 66 -7.20 -4.40 -4.65
CA CYS A 66 -8.21 -3.91 -3.70
C CYS A 66 -8.65 -2.52 -4.18
N GLY A 67 -9.75 -2.45 -4.93
CA GLY A 67 -10.20 -1.23 -5.60
C GLY A 67 -10.73 -0.18 -4.63
N ILE A 68 -9.85 0.65 -4.07
CA ILE A 68 -10.25 1.75 -3.17
C ILE A 68 -10.63 2.97 -4.02
N LEU A 69 -11.85 3.48 -3.83
CA LEU A 69 -12.30 4.74 -4.41
C LEU A 69 -11.61 5.94 -3.73
N PRO A 70 -11.37 7.05 -4.44
CA PRO A 70 -10.80 8.23 -3.82
C PRO A 70 -11.71 8.78 -2.73
N ASN A 71 -11.17 9.07 -1.54
CA ASN A 71 -11.90 9.82 -0.52
C ASN A 71 -11.97 11.30 -0.93
N LYS A 72 -13.12 11.75 -1.44
CA LYS A 72 -13.33 13.10 -1.97
C LYS A 72 -14.77 13.57 -1.71
N GLU A 73 -14.88 14.79 -1.20
CA GLU A 73 -16.13 15.54 -1.18
C GLU A 73 -16.73 15.67 -2.60
N PRO A 74 -18.06 15.68 -2.74
CA PRO A 74 -19.06 15.62 -1.66
C PRO A 74 -19.59 14.20 -1.33
N PHE A 75 -19.28 13.17 -2.13
CA PHE A 75 -19.99 11.88 -2.04
C PHE A 75 -19.11 10.63 -2.24
N GLN A 76 -17.78 10.74 -2.23
CA GLN A 76 -16.90 9.58 -2.34
C GLN A 76 -16.23 9.28 -1.01
N PHE A 77 -16.66 8.18 -0.39
CA PHE A 77 -16.08 7.64 0.84
C PHE A 77 -15.35 6.34 0.54
N ILE A 78 -14.34 6.04 1.35
CA ILE A 78 -13.65 4.75 1.32
C ILE A 78 -14.49 3.74 2.11
N PRO A 79 -14.91 2.62 1.53
CA PRO A 79 -15.50 1.53 2.30
C PRO A 79 -14.46 0.90 3.25
N GLU A 80 -14.83 0.68 4.51
CA GLU A 80 -13.92 0.12 5.53
C GLU A 80 -13.47 -1.31 5.22
N ASP A 81 -14.37 -2.12 4.65
CA ASP A 81 -14.13 -3.51 4.25
C ASP A 81 -13.00 -3.63 3.22
N VAL A 82 -12.94 -2.74 2.22
CA VAL A 82 -11.89 -2.76 1.20
C VAL A 82 -10.51 -2.43 1.81
N VAL A 83 -10.46 -1.55 2.82
CA VAL A 83 -9.22 -1.27 3.56
C VAL A 83 -8.84 -2.44 4.46
N ALA A 84 -9.82 -3.08 5.11
CA ALA A 84 -9.58 -4.28 5.91
C ALA A 84 -9.03 -5.44 5.05
N ASP A 85 -9.52 -5.62 3.83
CA ASP A 85 -8.99 -6.59 2.87
C ASP A 85 -7.55 -6.27 2.45
N ALA A 86 -7.25 -5.01 2.16
CA ALA A 86 -5.89 -4.59 1.86
C ALA A 86 -4.93 -4.87 3.04
N LEU A 87 -5.36 -4.58 4.28
CA LEU A 87 -4.61 -4.90 5.49
C LEU A 87 -4.41 -6.40 5.66
N ARG A 88 -5.44 -7.22 5.45
CA ARG A 88 -5.34 -8.68 5.51
C ARG A 88 -4.27 -9.23 4.56
N VAL A 89 -4.15 -8.66 3.35
CA VAL A 89 -3.09 -9.03 2.39
C VAL A 89 -1.72 -8.61 2.89
N LEU A 90 -1.59 -7.40 3.44
CA LEU A 90 -0.33 -6.89 4.01
C LEU A 90 0.13 -7.67 5.25
N LEU A 91 -0.81 -8.15 6.06
CA LEU A 91 -0.54 -8.88 7.30
C LEU A 91 -0.28 -10.38 7.09
N ASP A 92 -0.21 -10.85 5.85
CA ASP A 92 0.16 -12.23 5.55
C ASP A 92 1.58 -12.29 5.00
N CYS A 93 2.52 -12.80 5.81
CA CYS A 93 3.94 -12.88 5.44
C CYS A 93 4.20 -13.79 4.23
N ARG A 94 3.25 -14.65 3.84
CA ARG A 94 3.39 -15.47 2.62
C ARG A 94 3.43 -14.60 1.38
N ASN A 95 2.81 -13.41 1.43
CA ASN A 95 2.84 -12.41 0.36
C ASN A 95 4.13 -11.58 0.33
N HIS A 96 5.03 -11.71 1.32
CA HIS A 96 6.20 -10.85 1.43
C HIS A 96 7.41 -11.42 0.65
N PRO A 97 8.21 -10.57 -0.03
CA PRO A 97 8.11 -9.10 -0.07
C PRO A 97 6.98 -8.57 -0.97
N ILE A 98 6.26 -7.56 -0.49
CA ILE A 98 5.07 -6.99 -1.16
C ILE A 98 5.27 -5.51 -1.47
N LEU A 99 4.89 -5.09 -2.69
CA LEU A 99 4.80 -3.67 -3.07
C LEU A 99 3.35 -3.25 -3.16
N MET A 100 2.92 -2.37 -2.25
CA MET A 100 1.61 -1.74 -2.30
C MET A 100 1.68 -0.40 -3.02
N HIS A 101 0.78 -0.16 -3.99
CA HIS A 101 0.74 1.14 -4.64
C HIS A 101 -0.67 1.57 -5.06
N CYS A 102 -0.81 2.87 -5.25
CA CYS A 102 -1.94 3.46 -5.99
C CYS A 102 -1.38 4.33 -7.13
N ASN A 103 -2.10 5.36 -7.59
CA ASN A 103 -1.61 6.23 -8.66
C ASN A 103 -0.35 7.03 -8.25
N SER A 104 -0.37 7.70 -7.10
CA SER A 104 0.73 8.56 -6.64
C SER A 104 1.35 8.12 -5.31
N GLY A 105 0.84 7.05 -4.70
CA GLY A 105 1.32 6.58 -3.40
C GLY A 105 0.97 7.50 -2.23
N LYS A 106 -0.03 8.38 -2.40
CA LYS A 106 -0.40 9.44 -1.45
C LYS A 106 -1.64 9.09 -0.63
N HIS A 107 -2.82 9.20 -1.22
CA HIS A 107 -4.12 9.11 -0.52
C HIS A 107 -4.46 7.68 -0.12
N ARG A 108 -4.81 6.82 -1.07
CA ARG A 108 -5.19 5.41 -0.82
C ARG A 108 -4.11 4.63 -0.10
N SER A 109 -2.86 4.74 -0.58
CA SER A 109 -1.72 4.12 0.08
C SER A 109 -1.46 4.73 1.46
N GLY A 110 -1.69 6.02 1.65
CA GLY A 110 -1.57 6.69 2.94
C GLY A 110 -2.62 6.23 3.95
N VAL A 111 -3.87 6.02 3.51
CA VAL A 111 -4.94 5.46 4.33
C VAL A 111 -4.59 4.05 4.78
N VAL A 112 -4.22 3.15 3.85
CA VAL A 112 -3.87 1.76 4.21
C VAL A 112 -2.63 1.68 5.10
N ILE A 113 -1.58 2.48 4.84
CA ILE A 113 -0.43 2.54 5.74
C ILE A 113 -0.82 3.14 7.10
N GLY A 114 -1.65 4.18 7.12
CA GLY A 114 -2.08 4.81 8.36
C GLY A 114 -2.89 3.87 9.25
N THR A 115 -3.79 3.07 8.67
CA THR A 115 -4.53 2.04 9.40
C THR A 115 -3.62 0.88 9.81
N LEU A 116 -2.61 0.52 9.01
CA LEU A 116 -1.56 -0.42 9.43
C LEU A 116 -0.79 0.10 10.65
N ARG A 117 -0.40 1.38 10.68
CA ARG A 117 0.26 2.00 11.85
C ARG A 117 -0.64 1.98 13.09
N LYS A 118 -1.94 2.18 12.90
CA LYS A 118 -2.93 2.06 13.99
C LYS A 118 -2.95 0.64 14.56
N MET A 119 -2.88 -0.40 13.72
CA MET A 119 -2.73 -1.79 14.17
C MET A 119 -1.39 -2.06 14.88
N GLN A 120 -0.33 -1.33 14.52
CA GLN A 120 0.97 -1.36 15.21
C GLN A 120 0.98 -0.55 16.51
N GLY A 121 -0.15 0.04 16.94
CA GLY A 121 -0.25 0.81 18.19
C GLY A 121 0.42 2.19 18.14
N TRP A 122 0.67 2.76 16.96
CA TRP A 122 1.23 4.11 16.85
C TRP A 122 0.23 5.17 17.33
N SER A 123 0.74 6.27 17.87
CA SER A 123 -0.09 7.43 18.21
C SER A 123 -0.60 8.12 16.94
N LEU A 124 -1.84 8.66 16.97
CA LEU A 124 -2.44 9.37 15.84
C LEU A 124 -1.56 10.51 15.33
N THR A 125 -0.85 11.22 16.22
CA THR A 125 0.12 12.25 15.85
C THR A 125 1.21 11.72 14.92
N SER A 126 1.81 10.57 15.25
CA SER A 126 2.86 9.95 14.43
C SER A 126 2.32 9.41 13.12
N ILE A 127 1.10 8.86 13.15
CA ILE A 127 0.41 8.35 11.96
C ILE A 127 0.14 9.49 10.97
N PHE A 128 -0.39 10.61 11.46
CA PHE A 128 -0.71 11.77 10.63
C PHE A 128 0.53 12.47 10.11
N ASP A 129 1.61 12.52 10.89
CA ASP A 129 2.89 13.04 10.41
C ASP A 129 3.43 12.22 9.23
N GLU A 130 3.45 10.89 9.35
CA GLU A 130 3.86 9.99 8.25
C GLU A 130 2.96 10.17 7.02
N TYR A 131 1.63 10.21 7.21
CA TYR A 131 0.68 10.44 6.13
C TYR A 131 0.96 11.76 5.39
N ARG A 132 1.13 12.87 6.13
CA ARG A 132 1.38 14.21 5.56
C ARG A 132 2.70 14.25 4.81
N ARG A 133 3.75 13.59 5.34
CA ARG A 133 5.06 13.47 4.67
C ARG A 133 4.93 12.86 3.27
N PHE A 134 4.16 11.78 3.13
CA PHE A 134 3.97 11.13 1.82
C PHE A 134 2.95 11.85 0.93
N ALA A 135 1.93 12.49 1.49
CA ALA A 135 0.95 13.27 0.73
C ALA A 135 1.56 14.56 0.16
N GLY A 136 2.52 15.17 0.85
CA GLY A 136 3.12 16.46 0.51
C GLY A 136 2.06 17.55 0.43
N SER A 137 2.10 18.41 -0.59
CA SER A 137 1.12 19.49 -0.78
C SER A 137 -0.33 19.05 -1.06
N LYS A 138 -0.60 17.73 -1.16
CA LYS A 138 -1.92 17.18 -1.49
C LYS A 138 -2.57 16.47 -0.30
N VAL A 139 -2.28 16.87 0.94
CA VAL A 139 -2.92 16.34 2.16
C VAL A 139 -4.45 16.42 2.03
N ARG A 140 -5.15 15.37 2.47
CA ARG A 140 -6.61 15.39 2.66
C ARG A 140 -6.95 15.16 4.12
N ILE A 141 -7.88 15.96 4.64
CA ILE A 141 -8.37 15.81 6.01
C ILE A 141 -9.23 14.54 6.12
N LEU A 142 -10.05 14.24 5.11
CA LEU A 142 -10.89 13.04 5.08
C LEU A 142 -10.09 11.74 5.20
N ASP A 143 -8.87 11.67 4.64
CA ASP A 143 -8.01 10.50 4.79
C ASP A 143 -7.56 10.31 6.25
N GLN A 144 -7.22 11.41 6.93
CA GLN A 144 -6.82 11.38 8.35
C GLN A 144 -8.00 11.02 9.25
N GLN A 145 -9.18 11.60 8.99
CA GLN A 145 -10.42 11.27 9.68
C GLN A 145 -10.78 9.80 9.50
N PHE A 146 -10.63 9.25 8.29
CA PHE A 146 -10.85 7.82 8.05
C PHE A 146 -9.91 6.97 8.91
N ILE A 147 -8.60 7.28 8.93
CA ILE A 147 -7.64 6.54 9.76
C ILE A 147 -8.00 6.62 11.25
N GLU A 148 -8.43 7.79 11.73
CA GLU A 148 -8.86 8.01 13.10
C GLU A 148 -10.06 7.14 13.48
N LEU A 149 -11.06 7.05 12.60
CA LEU A 149 -12.32 6.35 12.86
C LEU A 149 -12.29 4.86 12.52
N PHE A 150 -11.33 4.40 11.73
CA PHE A 150 -11.23 3.01 11.28
C PHE A 150 -11.16 2.02 12.44
N ARG A 151 -12.04 1.02 12.46
CA ARG A 151 -12.11 0.02 13.54
C ARG A 151 -11.17 -1.13 13.26
N ILE A 152 -10.05 -1.20 14.00
CA ILE A 152 -9.03 -2.24 13.78
C ILE A 152 -9.53 -3.65 14.09
N GLU A 153 -10.56 -3.76 14.93
CA GLU A 153 -11.21 -5.02 15.31
C GLU A 153 -11.96 -5.65 14.15
N SER A 154 -12.28 -4.88 13.10
CA SER A 154 -12.90 -5.40 11.88
C SER A 154 -11.92 -6.22 11.02
N VAL A 155 -10.61 -6.06 11.23
CA VAL A 155 -9.58 -6.71 10.41
C VAL A 155 -9.35 -8.14 10.89
N THR A 156 -9.91 -9.10 10.16
CA THR A 156 -9.66 -10.53 10.39
C THR A 156 -8.47 -10.99 9.56
N TYR A 157 -7.45 -11.55 10.20
CA TYR A 157 -6.25 -12.07 9.55
C TYR A 157 -5.72 -13.32 10.28
N ASP A 158 -4.90 -14.09 9.58
CA ASP A 158 -4.28 -15.29 10.12
C ASP A 158 -3.09 -14.92 11.02
N LYS A 159 -3.25 -15.14 12.33
CA LYS A 159 -2.24 -14.81 13.33
C LYS A 159 -0.97 -15.65 13.20
N GLU A 160 -1.05 -16.83 12.61
CA GLU A 160 0.13 -17.70 12.40
C GLU A 160 1.11 -17.04 11.43
N TYR A 161 0.59 -16.48 10.33
CA TYR A 161 1.37 -15.83 9.27
C TYR A 161 1.50 -14.31 9.45
N ALA A 162 1.02 -13.77 10.57
CA ALA A 162 1.19 -12.37 10.91
C ALA A 162 2.67 -11.98 11.08
N PRO A 163 3.11 -10.79 10.62
CA PRO A 163 4.47 -10.34 10.79
C PRO A 163 4.89 -10.27 12.24
N ARG A 164 6.13 -10.66 12.53
CA ARG A 164 6.68 -10.65 13.90
C ARG A 164 6.67 -9.27 14.54
N TRP A 165 6.82 -8.22 13.74
CA TRP A 165 6.80 -6.82 14.20
C TRP A 165 5.40 -6.32 14.59
N LEU A 166 4.34 -7.08 14.33
CA LEU A 166 2.98 -6.76 14.76
C LEU A 166 2.67 -7.28 16.18
N ARG A 167 3.48 -8.22 16.69
CA ARG A 167 3.26 -8.90 17.97
C ARG A 167 3.93 -8.17 19.13
#